data_AF-A0A8C6XHF1-F1
#
_entry.id   AF-A0A8C6XHF1-F1
#
_cell.length_a   1.000
_cell.length_b   1.000
_cell.length_c   1.000
_cell.angle_alpha   90.00
_cell.angle_beta   90.00
_cell.angle_gamma   90.00
#
_symmetry.space_group_name_H-M   'P 1'
#
loop_
_entity.id
_entity.type
_entity.pdbx_description
1 polymer ?
#
loop_
_entity_poly.entity_id
_entity_poly.type
_entity_poly.pdbx_seq_one_letter_code
_entity_poly.pdbx_strand_id
1 'polypeptide(L)' 'MSELENTFLRFAAYGNTATHRNTMSGKNFYKMLKECGVMDGKVVTGTDVLIAFNEVK' A
#
# COMPACT_ATOMS: atom_id res chain seq x y z
N MET A 1 -11.22 13.71 5.55
CA MET A 1 -10.35 12.54 5.31
C MET A 1 -9.04 12.77 6.02
N SER A 2 -8.52 11.74 6.70
CA SER A 2 -7.23 11.82 7.37
C SER A 2 -6.08 11.83 6.35
N GLU A 3 -4.89 12.28 6.73
CA GLU A 3 -3.71 12.25 5.84
C GLU A 3 -3.37 10.83 5.39
N LEU A 4 -3.63 9.85 6.26
CA LEU A 4 -3.49 8.44 5.95
C LEU A 4 -4.44 8.00 4.82
N GLU A 5 -5.72 8.37 4.93
CA GLU A 5 -6.73 8.05 3.92
C GLU A 5 -6.39 8.71 2.57
N ASN A 6 -5.96 9.97 2.59
CA ASN A 6 -5.50 10.67 1.37
C ASN A 6 -4.29 9.97 0.73
N THR A 7 -3.33 9.54 1.54
CA THR A 7 -2.14 8.82 1.08
C THR A 7 -2.55 7.47 0.46
N PHE A 8 -3.43 6.73 1.13
CA PHE A 8 -3.96 5.47 0.62
C PHE A 8 -4.61 5.66 -0.76
N LEU A 9 -5.50 6.64 -0.92
CA LEU A 9 -6.16 6.92 -2.19
C LEU A 9 -5.19 7.30 -3.31
N ARG A 10 -4.10 8.03 -3.00
CA ARG A 10 -3.03 8.36 -3.97
C ARG A 10 -2.33 7.10 -4.47
N PHE A 11 -1.98 6.17 -3.59
CA PHE A 11 -1.35 4.91 -3.97
C PHE A 11 -2.32 3.94 -4.63
N ALA A 12 -3.61 3.95 -4.26
CA ALA A 12 -4.64 3.14 -4.91
C ALA A 12 -4.80 3.53 -6.39
N ALA A 13 -4.75 4.83 -6.69
CA ALA A 13 -4.79 5.35 -8.05
C ALA A 13 -3.43 5.34 -8.79
N TYR A 14 -2.34 4.94 -8.14
CA TYR A 14 -1.00 5.03 -8.72
C TYR A 14 -0.86 4.16 -9.97
N GLY A 15 -0.56 4.80 -11.10
CA GLY A 15 -0.39 4.14 -12.40
C GLY A 15 -1.70 3.67 -13.05
N ASN A 16 -2.87 4.02 -12.48
CA ASN A 16 -4.18 3.59 -12.98
C ASN A 16 -4.96 4.80 -13.52
N THR A 17 -5.41 4.75 -14.78
CA THR A 17 -6.20 5.81 -15.42
C THR A 17 -7.70 5.66 -15.20
N ALA A 18 -8.16 4.53 -14.64
CA ALA A 18 -9.57 4.20 -14.46
C ALA A 18 -10.02 4.12 -12.99
N THR A 19 -11.19 4.72 -12.75
CA THR A 19 -12.18 4.80 -11.65
C THR A 19 -12.14 3.95 -10.36
N HIS A 20 -11.25 2.97 -10.18
CA HIS A 20 -11.22 2.17 -8.94
C HIS A 20 -10.32 2.81 -7.89
N ARG A 21 -10.67 4.03 -7.43
CA ARG A 21 -9.88 4.75 -6.40
C ARG A 21 -9.96 4.12 -5.01
N ASN A 22 -10.86 3.15 -4.81
CA ASN A 22 -11.17 2.59 -3.48
C ASN A 22 -10.54 1.21 -3.25
N THR A 23 -9.85 0.65 -4.25
CA THR A 23 -9.19 -0.66 -4.14
C THR A 23 -7.71 -0.53 -4.51
N MET A 24 -6.84 -1.12 -3.69
CA MET A 24 -5.39 -1.04 -3.86
C MET A 24 -4.82 -2.41 -4.26
N SER A 25 -3.95 -2.44 -5.27
CA SER A 25 -3.21 -3.65 -5.62
C SER A 25 -2.10 -3.94 -4.61
N GLY A 26 -1.72 -5.21 -4.44
CA GLY A 26 -0.62 -5.60 -3.53
C GLY A 26 0.70 -4.93 -3.89
N LYS A 27 0.96 -4.69 -5.19
CA LYS A 27 2.13 -3.95 -5.67
C LYS A 27 2.13 -2.49 -5.19
N ASN A 28 0.98 -1.82 -5.25
CA ASN A 28 0.86 -0.42 -4.81
C ASN A 28 0.89 -0.32 -3.29
N PHE A 29 0.29 -1.28 -2.57
CA PHE A 29 0.38 -1.37 -1.11
C PHE A 29 1.83 -1.55 -0.64
N TYR A 30 2.56 -2.48 -1.26
CA TYR A 30 3.99 -2.66 -1.01
C TYR A 30 4.78 -1.38 -1.24
N LYS A 31 4.51 -0.67 -2.35
CA LYS A 31 5.16 0.61 -2.66
C LYS A 31 4.86 1.68 -1.60
N MET A 32 3.60 1.79 -1.16
CA MET A 32 3.19 2.73 -0.11
C MET A 32 3.97 2.50 1.18
N LEU A 33 4.02 1.26 1.68
CA LEU A 33 4.75 0.93 2.91
C LEU A 33 6.25 1.16 2.79
N LYS A 34 6.82 0.99 1.59
CA LYS A 34 8.23 1.31 1.32
C LYS A 34 8.49 2.80 1.38
N GLU A 35 7.69 3.60 0.68
CA GLU A 35 7.90 5.05 0.56
C GLU A 35 7.52 5.81 1.82
N CYS A 36 6.61 5.29 2.63
CA CYS A 36 6.31 5.80 3.96
C CYS A 36 7.32 5.35 5.03
N GLY A 37 8.33 4.55 4.67
CA GLY A 37 9.36 4.10 5.61
C GLY A 37 8.88 3.10 6.67
N VAL A 38 7.75 2.41 6.43
CA VAL A 38 7.21 1.40 7.37
C VAL A 38 8.04 0.13 7.34
N MET A 39 8.60 -0.23 6.18
CA MET A 39 9.48 -1.38 6.03
C MET A 39 10.92 -1.00 6.39
N ASP A 40 11.43 -1.53 7.50
CA ASP A 40 12.81 -1.34 7.94
C ASP A 40 13.76 -2.45 7.45
N GLY A 41 13.20 -3.53 6.87
CA GLY A 41 13.96 -4.70 6.41
C GLY A 41 14.51 -5.56 7.53
N LYS A 42 14.14 -5.30 8.80
CA LYS A 42 14.57 -6.05 9.99
C LYS A 42 13.38 -6.67 10.70
N VAL A 43 12.44 -5.84 11.15
CA VAL A 43 11.22 -6.25 11.85
C VAL A 43 10.06 -6.35 10.89
N VAL A 44 9.98 -5.42 9.93
CA VAL A 44 8.98 -5.42 8.86
C VAL A 44 9.69 -5.61 7.54
N THR A 45 9.61 -6.83 7.02
CA THR A 45 10.21 -7.20 5.74
C THR A 45 9.20 -7.10 4.60
N GLY A 46 9.71 -7.10 3.37
CA GLY A 46 8.86 -7.14 2.19
C GLY A 46 7.98 -8.39 2.13
N THR A 47 8.46 -9.53 2.66
CA THR A 47 7.70 -10.77 2.73
C THR A 47 6.52 -10.62 3.70
N ASP A 48 6.75 -10.05 4.88
CA ASP A 48 5.70 -9.83 5.88
C ASP A 48 4.57 -8.96 5.33
N VAL A 49 4.92 -7.91 4.58
CA VAL A 49 3.96 -7.04 3.90
C VAL A 49 3.12 -7.78 2.87
N LEU A 50 3.72 -8.68 2.08
CA LEU A 50 2.99 -9.47 1.08
C LEU A 50 2.06 -10.50 1.73
N ILE A 51 2.46 -11.08 2.86
CA ILE A 51 1.61 -11.98 3.66
C ILE A 51 0.43 -11.20 4.22
N ALA A 52 0.68 -10.10 4.93
CA ALA A 52 -0.35 -9.26 5.54
C ALA A 52 -1.37 -8.75 4.51
N PHE A 53 -0.92 -8.40 3.30
CA PHE A 53 -1.83 -7.99 2.23
C PHE A 53 -2.82 -9.10 1.85
N ASN A 54 -2.38 -10.36 1.77
CA ASN A 54 -3.25 -11.48 1.43
C ASN A 54 -4.18 -11.91 2.57
N GLU A 55 -3.78 -11.70 3.83
CA GLU A 55 -4.62 -12.00 5.00
C GLU A 55 -5.75 -10.97 5.21
N VAL A 56 -5.52 -9.71 4.83
CA VAL A 56 -6.47 -8.61 5.05
C VAL A 56 -7.39 -8.35 3.84
N LYS A 57 -6.98 -8.76 2.63
CA LYS A 57 -7.68 -8.49 1.38
C LYS A 57 -9.10 -9.07 1.32
#